data_AF-A0A8J5M925-F1
#
_entry.id   AF-A0A8J5M925-F1
#
_cell.length_a   1.000
_cell.length_b   1.000
_cell.length_c   1.000
_cell.angle_alpha   90.00
_cell.angle_beta   90.00
_cell.angle_gamma   90.00
#
_symmetry.space_group_name_H-M   'P 1'
#
loop_
_entity.id
_entity.type
_entity.pdbx_description
1 polymer ?
#
loop_
_entity_poly.entity_id
_entity_poly.type
_entity_poly.pdbx_seq_one_letter_code
_entity_poly.pdbx_strand_id
1 'polypeptide(L)'
;IDTTAWQRYLRELLRLELNSPSIVLLDSLVCHISPQFEAIVAGEFFATMTALPPKPTSGSQPLDVGVMGPLKTKFRSHWLLEEVAEKPTAAKKRIATIKRTIAVWEDVSENVVKSSLRKCLINKKNVMYVN
;
A
#
# COMPACT_ATOMS: atom_id res chain seq x y z
N ILE A 1 -0.65 -7.33 -11.00
CA ILE A 1 -1.70 -6.48 -11.60
C ILE A 1 -1.39 -6.37 -13.08
N ASP A 2 -2.37 -6.42 -13.98
CA ASP A 2 -2.11 -6.13 -15.39
C ASP A 2 -2.00 -4.61 -15.64
N THR A 3 -1.46 -4.24 -16.80
CA THR A 3 -1.22 -2.84 -17.19
C THR A 3 -2.50 -2.00 -17.15
N THR A 4 -3.63 -2.56 -17.57
CA THR A 4 -4.92 -1.85 -17.62
C THR A 4 -5.42 -1.55 -16.21
N ALA A 5 -5.39 -2.55 -15.33
CA ALA A 5 -5.79 -2.39 -13.94
C ALA A 5 -4.90 -1.39 -13.20
N TRP A 6 -3.59 -1.37 -13.47
CA TRP A 6 -2.69 -0.39 -12.87
C TRP A 6 -2.93 1.03 -13.40
N GLN A 7 -3.12 1.18 -14.71
CA GLN A 7 -3.46 2.47 -15.32
C GLN A 7 -4.76 3.05 -14.76
N ARG A 8 -5.78 2.20 -14.55
CA ARG A 8 -7.03 2.59 -13.91
C ARG A 8 -6.80 3.01 -12.46
N TYR A 9 -6.02 2.23 -11.70
CA TYR A 9 -5.68 2.61 -10.33
C TYR A 9 -5.01 3.99 -10.25
N LEU A 10 -4.04 4.27 -11.12
CA LEU A 10 -3.38 5.58 -11.16
C LEU A 10 -4.41 6.70 -11.43
N ARG A 11 -5.16 6.61 -12.53
CA ARG A 11 -6.02 7.72 -12.98
C ARG A 11 -7.32 7.88 -12.20
N GLU A 12 -7.94 6.77 -11.79
CA GLU A 12 -9.26 6.78 -11.15
C GLU A 12 -9.18 6.84 -9.63
N LEU A 13 -8.06 6.40 -9.01
CA LEU A 13 -7.94 6.32 -7.55
C LEU A 13 -6.80 7.20 -7.03
N LEU A 14 -5.55 6.91 -7.40
CA LEU A 14 -4.39 7.61 -6.84
C LEU A 14 -4.44 9.12 -7.10
N ARG A 15 -4.92 9.54 -8.28
CA ARG A 15 -5.05 10.95 -8.65
C ARG A 15 -5.87 11.75 -7.65
N LEU A 16 -6.91 11.15 -7.07
CA LEU A 16 -7.83 11.81 -6.14
C LEU A 16 -7.15 12.14 -4.80
N GLU A 17 -6.09 11.41 -4.46
CA GLU A 17 -5.37 11.54 -3.19
C GLU A 17 -4.19 12.54 -3.25
N LEU A 18 -3.83 13.02 -4.45
CA LEU A 18 -2.68 13.91 -4.64
C LEU A 18 -3.13 15.37 -4.78
N ASN A 19 -2.99 16.13 -3.69
CA ASN A 19 -3.33 17.56 -3.62
C ASN A 19 -2.10 18.49 -3.65
N SER A 20 -0.89 17.93 -3.70
CA SER A 20 0.37 18.65 -3.52
C SER A 20 1.53 17.86 -4.17
N PRO A 21 2.69 18.50 -4.42
CA PRO A 21 3.81 17.82 -5.06
C PRO A 21 4.25 16.62 -4.23
N SER A 22 4.19 15.43 -4.83
CA SER A 22 4.29 14.15 -4.11
C SER A 22 5.27 13.17 -4.75
N ILE A 23 5.66 12.16 -3.98
CA ILE A 23 6.47 11.03 -4.46
C ILE A 23 5.63 9.75 -4.34
N VAL A 24 5.42 9.07 -5.46
CA VAL A 24 4.79 7.74 -5.52
C VAL A 24 5.88 6.70 -5.33
N LEU A 25 5.99 6.18 -4.11
CA LEU A 25 6.97 5.15 -3.74
C LEU A 25 6.41 3.76 -4.02
N LEU A 26 7.06 3.02 -4.91
CA LEU A 26 6.65 1.68 -5.33
C LEU A 26 7.57 0.59 -4.80
N ASP A 27 7.05 -0.63 -4.72
CA ASP A 27 7.89 -1.81 -4.56
C ASP A 27 8.76 -2.04 -5.81
N SER A 28 9.77 -2.88 -5.68
CA SER A 28 10.68 -3.19 -6.79
C SER A 28 10.09 -4.21 -7.79
N LEU A 29 8.76 -4.38 -7.83
CA LEU A 29 8.12 -5.27 -8.79
C LEU A 29 8.13 -4.61 -10.17
N VAL A 30 8.77 -5.29 -11.12
CA VAL A 30 8.97 -4.81 -12.50
C VAL A 30 7.66 -4.45 -13.22
N CYS A 31 6.53 -5.04 -12.82
CA CYS A 31 5.23 -4.73 -13.44
C CYS A 31 4.63 -3.38 -13.04
N HIS A 32 5.09 -2.74 -11.95
CA HIS A 32 4.58 -1.44 -11.51
C HIS A 32 5.39 -0.25 -12.07
N ILE A 33 6.60 -0.53 -12.58
CA ILE A 33 7.55 0.48 -13.05
C ILE A 33 7.81 0.26 -14.52
N SER A 34 7.27 1.16 -15.34
CA SER A 34 7.52 1.20 -16.77
C SER A 34 7.59 2.65 -17.23
N PRO A 35 8.28 2.94 -18.35
CA PRO A 35 8.32 4.29 -18.92
C PRO A 35 6.92 4.86 -19.19
N GLN A 36 5.97 3.99 -19.52
CA GLN A 36 4.57 4.37 -19.73
C GLN A 36 3.94 4.95 -18.46
N PHE A 37 4.10 4.29 -17.31
CA PHE A 37 3.50 4.74 -16.06
C PHE A 37 4.23 5.97 -15.50
N GLU A 38 5.55 6.03 -15.66
CA GLU A 38 6.34 7.22 -15.30
C GLU A 38 5.87 8.45 -16.08
N ALA A 39 5.62 8.31 -17.39
CA ALA A 39 5.07 9.38 -18.21
C ALA A 39 3.66 9.79 -17.77
N ILE A 40 2.80 8.83 -17.39
CA ILE A 40 1.47 9.11 -16.86
C ILE A 40 1.59 9.93 -15.57
N VAL A 41 2.40 9.48 -14.60
CA VAL A 41 2.52 10.19 -13.31
C VAL A 41 3.18 11.55 -13.48
N ALA A 42 4.26 11.68 -14.24
CA ALA A 42 4.93 12.96 -14.44
C ALA A 42 4.10 13.96 -15.28
N GLY A 43 3.30 13.47 -16.24
CA GLY A 43 2.54 14.31 -17.16
C GLY A 43 1.14 14.67 -16.65
N GLU A 44 0.46 13.76 -15.96
CA GLU A 44 -0.92 13.97 -15.52
C GLU A 44 -1.03 14.33 -14.03
N PHE A 45 -0.04 14.00 -13.20
CA PHE A 45 -0.10 14.15 -11.75
C PHE A 45 0.97 15.14 -11.30
N PHE A 46 0.75 15.83 -10.18
CA PHE A 46 1.82 16.62 -9.57
C PHE A 46 2.72 15.72 -8.72
N ALA A 47 3.32 14.69 -9.33
CA ALA A 47 4.11 13.71 -8.62
C ALA A 47 5.20 13.07 -9.47
N THR A 48 6.13 12.40 -8.80
CA THR A 48 7.18 11.58 -9.43
C THR A 48 7.13 10.17 -8.89
N MET A 49 7.35 9.18 -9.76
CA MET A 49 7.45 7.77 -9.35
C MET A 49 8.88 7.44 -8.95
N THR A 50 9.03 6.61 -7.91
CA THR A 50 10.33 6.06 -7.54
C THR A 50 10.20 4.65 -6.98
N ALA A 51 11.14 3.78 -7.36
CA ALA A 51 11.23 2.43 -6.85
C ALA A 51 11.93 2.42 -5.48
N LEU A 52 11.49 1.53 -4.59
CA LEU A 52 12.36 1.10 -3.50
C LEU A 52 13.60 0.38 -4.08
N PRO A 53 14.79 0.58 -3.47
CA PRO A 53 15.97 -0.19 -3.85
C PRO A 53 15.67 -1.69 -3.76
N PRO A 54 16.28 -2.53 -4.63
CA PRO A 54 16.19 -3.99 -4.55
C PRO A 54 16.91 -4.48 -3.29
N LYS A 55 16.23 -4.33 -2.17
CA LYS A 55 16.59 -4.79 -0.81
C LYS A 55 15.37 -5.55 -0.29
N PRO A 56 15.53 -6.43 0.71
CA PRO A 56 14.39 -7.18 1.24
C PRO A 56 13.28 -6.23 1.65
N THR A 57 12.08 -6.44 1.10
CA THR A 57 10.89 -5.58 1.28
C THR A 57 10.56 -5.37 2.76
N SER A 58 10.85 -6.39 3.58
CA SER A 58 10.71 -6.38 5.04
C SER A 58 11.48 -5.28 5.76
N GLY A 59 12.52 -4.69 5.16
CA GLY A 59 13.32 -3.61 5.75
C GLY A 59 13.11 -2.23 5.14
N SER A 60 12.50 -2.14 3.96
CA SER A 60 12.44 -0.92 3.14
C SER A 60 11.03 -0.50 2.76
N GLN A 61 10.06 -1.41 2.75
CA GLN A 61 8.68 -1.13 2.36
C GLN A 61 7.82 -0.77 3.57
N PRO A 62 7.24 0.44 3.65
CA PRO A 62 6.45 0.88 4.81
C PRO A 62 5.28 -0.06 5.13
N LEU A 63 4.67 -0.62 4.09
CA LEU A 63 3.60 -1.61 4.22
C LEU A 63 4.08 -2.80 5.08
N ASP A 64 5.16 -3.46 4.66
CA ASP A 64 5.72 -4.63 5.33
C ASP A 64 6.35 -4.31 6.68
N VAL A 65 7.07 -3.18 6.79
CA VAL A 65 7.82 -2.78 8.00
C VAL A 65 6.92 -2.44 9.18
N GLY A 66 5.74 -1.87 8.95
CA GLY A 66 4.95 -1.33 10.05
C GLY A 66 3.43 -1.39 9.92
N VAL A 67 2.86 -1.50 8.72
CA VAL A 67 1.40 -1.49 8.54
C VAL A 67 0.82 -2.90 8.60
N MET A 68 1.47 -3.88 7.97
CA MET A 68 0.93 -5.23 7.83
C MET A 68 0.68 -5.95 9.15
N GLY A 69 1.54 -5.78 10.15
CA GLY A 69 1.37 -6.37 11.48
C GLY A 69 0.07 -5.89 12.17
N PRO A 70 -0.05 -4.57 12.44
CA PRO A 70 -1.29 -4.00 13.01
C PRO A 70 -2.55 -4.31 12.19
N LEU A 71 -2.46 -4.25 10.86
CA LEU A 71 -3.57 -4.57 9.97
C LEU A 71 -4.05 -6.01 10.17
N LYS A 72 -3.13 -6.99 10.18
CA LYS A 72 -3.46 -8.42 10.42
C LYS A 72 -4.09 -8.65 11.79
N THR A 73 -3.58 -7.99 12.83
CA THR A 73 -4.13 -8.09 14.20
C THR A 73 -5.57 -7.56 14.27
N LYS A 74 -5.82 -6.39 13.67
CA LYS A 74 -7.18 -5.82 13.59
C LYS A 74 -8.10 -6.68 12.74
N PHE A 75 -7.63 -7.19 11.61
CA PHE A 75 -8.40 -8.10 10.77
C PHE A 75 -8.84 -9.36 11.51
N ARG A 76 -7.93 -9.97 12.29
CA ARG A 76 -8.27 -11.11 13.15
C ARG A 76 -9.31 -10.74 14.21
N SER A 77 -9.19 -9.57 14.81
CA SER A 77 -10.15 -9.10 15.83
C SER A 77 -11.55 -8.89 15.24
N HIS A 78 -11.64 -8.19 14.11
CA HIS A 78 -12.89 -8.00 13.38
C HIS A 78 -13.49 -9.32 12.88
N TRP A 79 -12.66 -10.28 12.47
CA TRP A 79 -13.14 -11.60 12.05
C TRP A 79 -13.79 -12.36 13.20
N LEU A 80 -13.25 -12.27 14.42
CA LEU A 80 -13.80 -12.96 15.59
C LEU A 80 -15.12 -12.36 16.09
N LEU A 81 -15.36 -11.08 15.81
CA LEU A 81 -16.57 -10.37 16.22
C LEU A 81 -17.67 -10.39 15.16
N GLU A 82 -17.37 -10.82 13.94
CA GLU A 82 -18.36 -10.85 12.87
C GLU A 82 -19.31 -12.03 13.00
N GLU A 83 -20.60 -11.74 12.90
CA GLU A 83 -21.61 -12.78 12.73
C GLU A 83 -21.51 -13.40 11.34
N VAL A 84 -21.14 -14.68 11.30
CA VAL A 84 -21.04 -15.43 10.05
C VAL A 84 -22.30 -16.27 9.87
N ALA A 85 -23.01 -16.03 8.76
CA ALA A 85 -24.17 -16.86 8.39
C ALA A 85 -23.76 -18.35 8.28
N GLU A 86 -24.63 -19.25 8.72
CA GLU A 86 -24.40 -20.69 8.59
C GLU A 86 -24.25 -21.07 7.11
N LYS A 87 -23.10 -21.68 6.75
CA LYS A 87 -22.74 -22.09 5.38
C LYS A 87 -22.85 -20.96 4.33
N PRO A 88 -22.02 -19.91 4.41
CA PRO A 88 -22.09 -18.79 3.47
C PRO A 88 -21.54 -19.19 2.11
N THR A 89 -22.17 -18.69 1.04
CA THR A 89 -21.69 -18.88 -0.34
C THR A 89 -20.33 -18.20 -0.56
N ALA A 90 -19.59 -18.62 -1.58
CA ALA A 90 -18.30 -18.01 -1.93
C ALA A 90 -18.41 -16.50 -2.21
N ALA A 91 -19.50 -16.06 -2.86
CA ALA A 91 -19.77 -14.64 -3.10
C ALA A 91 -20.00 -13.87 -1.80
N LYS A 92 -20.79 -14.42 -0.86
CA LYS A 92 -21.02 -13.82 0.46
C LYS A 92 -19.71 -13.70 1.25
N LYS A 93 -18.88 -14.75 1.25
CA LYS A 93 -17.55 -14.73 1.87
C LYS A 93 -16.66 -13.62 1.30
N ARG A 94 -16.65 -13.44 -0.03
CA ARG A 94 -15.87 -12.38 -0.69
C ARG A 94 -16.32 -11.00 -0.26
N ILE A 95 -17.64 -10.74 -0.24
CA ILE A 95 -18.20 -9.45 0.19
C ILE A 95 -17.86 -9.18 1.66
N ALA A 96 -18.01 -10.17 2.54
CA ALA A 96 -17.66 -10.05 3.95
C ALA A 96 -16.18 -9.69 4.13
N THR A 97 -15.27 -10.37 3.43
CA THR A 97 -13.84 -10.05 3.44
C THR A 97 -13.55 -8.62 2.98
N ILE A 98 -14.17 -8.15 1.89
CA ILE A 98 -13.97 -6.77 1.39
C ILE A 98 -14.43 -5.75 2.43
N LYS A 99 -15.66 -5.92 2.96
CA LYS A 99 -16.21 -5.03 3.99
C LYS A 99 -15.35 -5.00 5.24
N ARG A 100 -14.86 -6.16 5.68
CA ARG A 100 -13.94 -6.25 6.81
C ARG A 100 -12.63 -5.54 6.54
N THR A 101 -12.03 -5.72 5.37
CA THR A 101 -10.79 -5.02 5.01
C THR A 101 -10.96 -3.51 5.07
N ILE A 102 -12.09 -2.99 4.59
CA ILE A 102 -12.42 -1.56 4.67
C ILE A 102 -12.52 -1.11 6.13
N ALA A 103 -13.35 -1.77 6.94
CA ALA A 103 -13.51 -1.42 8.36
C ALA A 103 -12.18 -1.49 9.14
N VAL A 104 -11.37 -2.51 8.84
CA VAL A 104 -10.04 -2.68 9.44
C VAL A 104 -9.08 -1.56 9.03
N TRP A 105 -9.14 -1.09 7.77
CA TRP A 105 -8.32 0.01 7.29
C TRP A 105 -8.68 1.33 7.99
N GLU A 106 -9.97 1.63 8.14
CA GLU A 106 -10.44 2.82 8.88
C GLU A 106 -10.00 2.79 10.36
N ASP A 107 -9.91 1.60 10.94
CA ASP A 107 -9.42 1.41 12.30
C ASP A 107 -7.89 1.55 12.44
N VAL A 108 -7.12 1.52 11.36
CA VAL A 108 -5.66 1.72 11.40
C VAL A 108 -5.36 3.21 11.59
N SER A 109 -4.82 3.56 12.75
CA SER A 109 -4.47 4.96 13.03
C SER A 109 -3.41 5.48 12.05
N GLU A 110 -3.52 6.76 11.68
CA GLU A 110 -2.53 7.46 10.86
C GLU A 110 -1.08 7.34 11.40
N ASN A 111 -0.92 7.28 12.73
CA ASN A 111 0.38 7.09 13.39
C ASN A 111 1.08 5.79 12.98
N VAL A 112 0.34 4.72 12.69
CA VAL A 112 0.91 3.46 12.19
C VAL A 112 1.57 3.69 10.83
N VAL A 113 0.88 4.39 9.92
CA VAL A 113 1.40 4.72 8.58
C VAL A 113 2.60 5.67 8.66
N LYS A 114 2.48 6.75 9.44
CA LYS A 114 3.59 7.72 9.63
C LYS A 114 4.82 7.05 10.23
N SER A 115 4.64 6.18 11.23
CA SER A 115 5.76 5.48 11.88
C SER A 115 6.43 4.45 10.97
N SER A 116 5.67 3.76 10.11
CA SER A 116 6.23 2.80 9.16
C SER A 116 7.11 3.49 8.12
N LEU A 117 6.67 4.63 7.58
CA LEU A 117 7.47 5.46 6.68
C LEU A 117 8.78 5.91 7.34
N ARG A 118 8.72 6.41 8.59
CA ARG A 118 9.92 6.81 9.33
C ARG A 118 10.90 5.65 9.53
N LYS A 119 10.42 4.47 9.91
CA LYS A 119 11.27 3.26 10.07
C LYS A 119 12.00 2.92 8.77
N CYS A 120 11.31 2.96 7.63
CA CYS A 120 11.92 2.70 6.33
C CYS A 120 12.98 3.73 5.92
N LEU A 121 12.74 5.02 6.21
CA LEU A 121 13.66 6.10 5.84
C LEU A 121 14.88 6.18 6.77
N ILE A 122 14.70 5.95 8.07
CA ILE A 122 15.79 5.99 9.06
C ILE A 122 16.78 4.84 8.83
N ASN A 123 16.30 3.64 8.47
CA ASN A 123 17.17 2.52 8.10
C ASN A 123 18.08 2.81 6.90
N LYS A 124 17.77 3.81 6.05
CA LYS A 124 18.66 4.21 4.94
C LYS A 124 19.80 5.12 5.41
N LYS A 125 19.66 5.92 6.47
CA LYS A 125 20.76 6.79 6.96
C LYS A 125 21.96 6.00 7.46
N ASN A 126 21.77 4.78 7.96
CA ASN A 126 22.88 3.91 8.38
C ASN A 126 23.58 3.19 7.22
N VAL A 127 23.07 3.30 5.99
CA VAL A 127 23.65 2.63 4.81
C VAL A 127 24.24 3.61 3.79
N MET A 128 23.95 4.91 3.89
CA MET A 128 24.52 5.93 3.01
C MET A 128 25.87 6.50 3.52
N TYR A 129 26.41 5.97 4.62
CA TYR A 129 27.74 6.32 5.17
C TYR A 129 28.70 5.12 5.20
N VAL A 130 28.50 4.13 4.34
CA VAL A 130 29.49 3.06 4.15
C VAL A 130 29.72 2.86 2.66
N ASN A 131 30.87 3.37 2.23
CA ASN A 131 31.51 3.37 0.90
C ASN A 131 30.96 4.33 -0.15
#